data_AF-A0A557SU77-F1
#
_entry.id   AF-A0A557SU77-F1
#
_cell.length_a   1.000
_cell.length_b   1.000
_cell.length_c   1.000
_cell.angle_alpha   90.00
_cell.angle_beta   90.00
_cell.angle_gamma   90.00
#
_symmetry.space_group_name_H-M   'P 1'
#
loop_
_entity.id
_entity.type
_entity.pdbx_description
1 polymer ?
#
loop_
_entity_poly.entity_id
_entity_poly.type
_entity_poly.pdbx_seq_one_letter_code
_entity_poly.pdbx_strand_id
1 'polypeptide(L)'
;MIHTKEQKEKQVIKLAENGYTTREIAKTVRISLGDIGKILKKHNGEEWLDEKLSTPSRALQMFERGQRPIDVAIHLNLDTDATMNLHRNYYQLRDLDTYSQLLDDLGPDLPKFLYLYQALKNNGLLTMEFIKDFINQYNTVTELRVEVCQLNDFLVKLQDKKLDLERVIEYDSKKYPHLRRTGERRRYLTSHSETEFDVY
;
A
#
# COMPACT_ATOMS: atom_id res chain seq x y z
N MET A 1 8.78 52.18 5.38
CA MET A 1 8.02 52.05 4.13
C MET A 1 6.54 52.23 4.45
N ILE A 2 5.85 53.14 3.75
CA ILE A 2 4.41 53.35 3.91
C ILE A 2 3.72 52.29 3.05
N HIS A 3 3.23 51.21 3.68
CA HIS A 3 2.45 50.21 2.96
C HIS A 3 1.10 50.80 2.55
N THR A 4 0.76 50.73 1.27
CA THR A 4 -0.57 51.11 0.76
C THR A 4 -1.64 50.22 1.41
N LYS A 5 -2.88 50.72 1.48
CA LYS A 5 -4.00 50.01 2.13
C LYS A 5 -4.12 48.57 1.64
N GLU A 6 -4.04 48.36 0.33
CA GLU A 6 -4.13 47.02 -0.30
C GLU A 6 -2.97 46.09 0.08
N GLN A 7 -1.75 46.61 0.19
CA GLN A 7 -0.59 45.80 0.60
C GLN A 7 -0.73 45.30 2.03
N LYS A 8 -1.27 46.14 2.92
CA LYS A 8 -1.54 45.73 4.29
C LYS A 8 -2.66 44.70 4.37
N GLU A 9 -3.71 44.83 3.55
CA GLU A 9 -4.79 43.83 3.47
C GLU A 9 -4.26 42.45 3.05
N LYS A 10 -3.43 42.38 1.99
CA LYS A 10 -2.78 41.12 1.56
C LYS A 10 -1.90 40.52 2.65
N GLN A 11 -1.19 41.37 3.39
CA GLN A 11 -0.34 40.91 4.49
C GLN A 11 -1.16 40.37 5.67
N VAL A 12 -2.31 40.99 5.99
CA VAL A 12 -3.26 40.49 6.99
C VAL A 12 -3.77 39.11 6.59
N ILE A 13 -4.19 38.93 5.34
CA ILE A 13 -4.68 37.64 4.81
C ILE A 13 -3.60 36.57 4.90
N LYS A 14 -2.37 36.87 4.44
CA LYS A 14 -1.27 35.92 4.48
C LYS A 14 -0.89 35.51 5.91
N LEU A 15 -0.91 36.44 6.86
CA LEU A 15 -0.63 36.13 8.27
C LEU A 15 -1.75 35.30 8.88
N ALA A 16 -3.00 35.60 8.53
CA ALA A 16 -4.18 34.85 8.94
C ALA A 16 -4.17 33.40 8.41
N GLU A 17 -3.84 33.18 7.13
CA GLU A 17 -3.65 31.84 6.54
C GLU A 17 -2.50 31.08 7.19
N ASN A 18 -1.45 31.79 7.61
CA ASN A 18 -0.35 31.21 8.38
C ASN A 18 -0.68 30.98 9.87
N GLY A 19 -1.94 31.18 10.28
CA GLY A 19 -2.45 30.84 11.60
C GLY A 19 -2.13 31.85 12.71
N TYR A 20 -1.70 33.06 12.37
CA TYR A 20 -1.51 34.13 13.37
C TYR A 20 -2.85 34.62 13.91
N THR A 21 -2.91 34.90 15.21
CA THR A 21 -4.11 35.47 15.82
C THR A 21 -4.32 36.92 15.39
N THR A 22 -5.56 37.39 15.43
CA THR A 22 -5.94 38.79 15.17
C THR A 22 -5.11 39.79 15.99
N ARG A 23 -4.73 39.42 17.23
CA ARG A 23 -3.88 40.24 18.11
C ARG A 23 -2.42 40.29 17.64
N GLU A 24 -1.86 39.18 17.18
CA GLU A 24 -0.49 39.13 16.64
C GLU A 24 -0.40 39.84 15.29
N ILE A 25 -1.42 39.69 14.46
CA ILE A 25 -1.55 40.42 13.19
C ILE A 25 -1.61 41.92 13.44
N ALA A 26 -2.40 42.37 14.44
CA ALA A 26 -2.48 43.77 14.82
C ALA A 26 -1.12 44.32 15.26
N LYS A 27 -0.36 43.56 16.05
CA LYS A 27 0.99 43.94 16.49
C LYS A 27 1.99 44.03 15.32
N THR A 28 1.86 43.13 14.35
CA THR A 28 2.79 43.01 13.21
C THR A 28 2.51 44.04 12.13
N VAL A 29 1.24 44.16 11.70
CA VAL A 29 0.82 45.03 10.59
C VAL A 29 0.43 46.43 11.06
N ARG A 30 0.31 46.64 12.38
CA ARG A 30 -0.11 47.90 13.02
C ARG A 30 -1.46 48.39 12.48
N ILE A 31 -2.43 47.49 12.44
CA ILE A 31 -3.83 47.75 12.06
C ILE A 31 -4.72 47.47 13.27
N SER A 32 -5.84 48.18 13.37
CA SER A 32 -6.84 47.97 14.42
C SER A 32 -7.47 46.57 14.31
N LEU A 33 -7.84 45.97 15.45
CA LEU A 33 -8.52 44.67 15.48
C LEU A 33 -9.82 44.68 14.66
N GLY A 34 -10.55 45.80 14.70
CA GLY A 34 -11.80 45.96 13.94
C GLY A 34 -11.59 45.99 12.43
N ASP A 35 -10.51 46.61 11.94
CA ASP A 35 -10.19 46.61 10.52
C ASP A 35 -9.71 45.24 10.05
N ILE A 36 -8.93 44.53 10.87
CA ILE A 36 -8.53 43.14 10.58
C ILE A 36 -9.77 42.26 10.44
N GLY A 37 -10.73 42.36 11.36
CA GLY A 37 -11.98 41.62 11.29
C GLY A 37 -12.78 41.92 10.01
N LYS A 38 -12.85 43.19 9.58
CA LYS A 38 -13.50 43.57 8.31
C LYS A 38 -12.79 42.98 7.09
N ILE A 39 -11.45 42.98 7.09
CA ILE A 39 -10.63 42.44 6.00
C ILE A 39 -10.84 40.92 5.89
N LEU A 40 -10.77 40.21 7.01
CA LEU A 40 -10.93 38.75 7.04
C LEU A 40 -12.37 38.34 6.71
N LYS A 41 -13.37 39.05 7.23
CA LYS A 41 -14.79 38.84 6.87
C LYS A 41 -15.06 39.05 5.39
N LYS A 42 -14.38 40.04 4.77
CA LYS A 42 -14.48 40.29 3.33
C LYS A 42 -13.78 39.21 2.49
N HIS A 43 -12.71 38.60 3.01
CA HIS A 43 -11.90 37.62 2.28
C HIS A 43 -12.44 36.18 2.40
N ASN A 44 -12.85 35.74 3.59
CA ASN A 44 -13.24 34.36 3.87
C ASN A 44 -14.76 34.16 4.05
N GLY A 45 -15.58 35.22 3.95
CA GLY A 45 -16.97 35.14 4.39
C GLY A 45 -17.07 35.00 5.92
N GLU A 46 -18.27 34.75 6.45
CA GLU A 46 -18.56 34.76 7.90
C GLU A 46 -17.81 33.72 8.75
N GLU A 47 -16.90 32.93 8.17
CA GLU A 47 -16.18 31.83 8.81
C GLU A 47 -15.00 32.24 9.71
N TRP A 48 -14.54 33.49 9.67
CA TRP A 48 -13.45 33.96 10.56
C TRP A 48 -13.92 34.38 11.96
N LEU A 49 -14.73 33.52 12.58
CA LEU A 49 -15.16 33.63 13.98
C LEU A 49 -14.20 32.85 14.89
N ASP A 50 -12.98 33.38 15.06
CA ASP A 50 -12.06 32.95 16.13
C ASP A 50 -12.67 33.10 17.55
N GLU A 51 -13.84 33.73 17.69
CA GLU A 51 -14.47 34.02 18.98
C GLU A 51 -15.43 32.94 19.51
N LYS A 52 -15.62 31.79 18.83
CA LYS A 52 -16.55 30.74 19.31
C LYS A 52 -16.01 29.32 19.43
N LEU A 53 -14.77 29.06 19.02
CA LEU A 53 -14.22 27.71 19.12
C LEU A 53 -13.86 27.39 20.58
N SER A 54 -14.34 26.24 21.05
CA SER A 54 -13.96 25.69 22.35
C SER A 54 -12.44 25.45 22.40
N THR A 55 -11.87 25.45 23.61
CA THR A 55 -10.44 25.18 23.81
C THR A 55 -9.98 23.87 23.12
N PRO A 56 -10.74 22.75 23.20
CA PRO A 56 -10.46 21.56 22.41
C PRO A 56 -10.43 21.79 20.90
N SER A 57 -11.45 22.48 20.35
CA SER A 57 -11.54 22.74 18.91
C SER A 57 -10.37 23.58 18.40
N ARG A 58 -9.91 24.56 19.20
CA ARG A 58 -8.70 25.33 18.89
C ARG A 58 -7.45 24.46 18.90
N ALA A 59 -7.31 23.57 19.89
CA ALA A 59 -6.17 22.65 19.94
C ALA A 59 -6.13 21.72 18.72
N LEU A 60 -7.27 21.13 18.35
CA LEU A 60 -7.38 20.27 17.16
C LEU A 60 -6.98 21.00 15.88
N GLN A 61 -7.45 22.24 15.70
CA GLN A 61 -7.09 23.05 14.54
C GLN A 61 -5.59 23.38 14.50
N MET A 62 -4.97 23.59 15.66
CA MET A 62 -3.52 23.82 15.75
C MET A 62 -2.72 22.56 15.40
N PHE A 63 -3.18 21.38 15.83
CA PHE A 63 -2.58 20.11 15.45
C PHE A 63 -2.76 19.80 13.96
N GLU A 64 -3.92 20.11 13.37
CA GLU A 64 -4.18 19.99 11.93
C GLU A 64 -3.19 20.82 11.11
N ARG A 65 -2.85 22.02 11.60
CA ARG A 65 -1.82 22.90 11.02
C ARG A 65 -0.38 22.43 11.27
N GLY A 66 -0.18 21.26 11.89
CA GLY A 66 1.13 20.66 12.13
C GLY A 66 1.90 21.25 13.31
N GLN A 67 1.24 21.99 14.21
CA GLN A 67 1.91 22.53 15.39
C GLN A 67 2.21 21.44 16.41
N ARG A 68 3.34 21.58 17.12
CA ARG A 68 3.79 20.58 18.09
C ARG A 68 3.02 20.74 19.41
N PRO A 69 2.81 19.65 20.18
CA PRO A 69 2.11 19.70 21.47
C PRO A 69 2.62 20.77 22.43
N ILE A 70 3.93 20.97 22.49
CA ILE A 70 4.51 22.01 23.35
C ILE A 70 4.08 23.43 22.96
N ASP A 71 3.99 23.70 21.64
CA ASP A 71 3.59 25.01 21.13
C ASP A 71 2.08 25.23 21.39
N VAL A 72 1.26 24.18 21.26
CA VAL A 72 -0.17 24.19 21.58
C VAL A 72 -0.41 24.41 23.09
N ALA A 73 0.36 23.73 23.95
CA ALA A 73 0.28 23.89 25.41
C ALA A 73 0.56 25.33 25.84
N ILE A 74 1.64 25.91 25.30
CA ILE A 74 2.04 27.29 25.58
C ILE A 74 0.97 28.27 25.09
N HIS A 75 0.45 28.06 23.88
CA HIS A 75 -0.49 28.98 23.26
C HIS A 75 -1.89 28.95 23.88
N LEU A 76 -2.38 27.76 24.26
CA LEU A 76 -3.69 27.59 24.89
C LEU A 76 -3.62 27.61 26.42
N ASN A 77 -2.43 27.80 27.00
CA ASN A 77 -2.17 27.78 28.44
C ASN A 77 -2.76 26.53 29.11
N LEU A 78 -2.49 25.37 28.49
CA LEU A 78 -2.93 24.07 28.95
C LEU A 78 -1.80 23.37 29.72
N ASP A 79 -2.16 22.53 30.68
CA ASP A 79 -1.19 21.64 31.30
C ASP A 79 -0.76 20.52 30.33
N THR A 80 0.29 19.81 30.72
CA THR A 80 0.85 18.72 29.91
C THR A 80 -0.18 17.63 29.65
N ASP A 81 -0.96 17.27 30.67
CA ASP A 81 -1.90 16.14 30.61
C ASP A 81 -3.08 16.45 29.68
N ALA A 82 -3.68 17.63 29.78
CA ALA A 82 -4.75 18.09 28.89
C ALA A 82 -4.26 18.24 27.46
N THR A 83 -3.05 18.78 27.26
CA THR A 83 -2.45 18.90 25.92
C THR A 83 -2.22 17.52 25.29
N MET A 84 -1.67 16.58 26.05
CA MET A 84 -1.43 15.22 25.58
C MET A 84 -2.73 14.48 25.28
N ASN A 85 -3.77 14.67 26.09
CA ASN A 85 -5.10 14.12 25.82
C ASN A 85 -5.69 14.69 24.53
N LEU A 86 -5.58 16.00 24.29
CA LEU A 86 -6.05 16.61 23.05
C LEU A 86 -5.25 16.18 21.82
N HIS A 87 -3.93 16.00 21.96
CA HIS A 87 -3.07 15.47 20.90
C HIS A 87 -3.41 14.01 20.56
N ARG A 88 -3.70 13.20 21.58
CA ARG A 88 -4.19 11.83 21.38
C ARG A 88 -5.53 11.81 20.66
N ASN A 89 -6.47 12.66 21.09
CA ASN A 89 -7.77 12.79 20.46
C ASN A 89 -7.64 13.25 19.00
N TYR A 90 -6.69 14.15 18.69
CA TYR A 90 -6.40 14.57 17.32
C TYR A 90 -5.98 13.38 16.44
N TYR A 91 -5.02 12.56 16.88
CA TYR A 91 -4.64 11.36 16.12
C TYR A 91 -5.78 10.37 16.02
N GLN A 92 -6.56 10.17 17.09
CA GLN A 92 -7.73 9.29 17.02
C GLN A 92 -8.74 9.77 15.96
N LEU A 93 -9.00 11.08 15.90
CA LEU A 93 -9.90 11.69 14.92
C LEU A 93 -9.36 11.66 13.49
N ARG A 94 -8.04 11.75 13.32
CA ARG A 94 -7.40 11.71 12.00
C ARG A 94 -7.20 10.27 11.49
N ASP A 95 -6.81 9.37 12.36
CA ASP A 95 -6.59 7.95 12.07
C ASP A 95 -7.92 7.18 12.00
N LEU A 96 -9.03 7.80 12.44
CA LEU A 96 -10.38 7.28 12.27
C LEU A 96 -10.70 7.04 10.80
N ASP A 97 -10.15 7.79 9.85
CA ASP A 97 -10.36 7.52 8.42
C ASP A 97 -9.69 6.21 7.99
N THR A 98 -8.41 6.01 8.33
CA THR A 98 -7.69 4.76 8.04
C THR A 98 -8.20 3.56 8.81
N TYR A 99 -8.61 3.78 10.07
CA TYR A 99 -9.15 2.72 10.93
C TYR A 99 -10.56 2.33 10.52
N SER A 100 -11.41 3.31 10.15
CA SER A 100 -12.75 3.04 9.64
C SER A 100 -12.68 2.38 8.27
N GLN A 101 -11.79 2.84 7.37
CA GLN A 101 -11.53 2.15 6.10
C GLN A 101 -11.08 0.70 6.32
N LEU A 102 -10.14 0.46 7.24
CA LEU A 102 -9.69 -0.88 7.57
C LEU A 102 -10.81 -1.75 8.17
N LEU A 103 -11.68 -1.17 9.01
CA LEU A 103 -12.85 -1.84 9.56
C LEU A 103 -13.89 -2.19 8.49
N ASP A 104 -14.12 -1.28 7.55
CA ASP A 104 -15.02 -1.49 6.41
C ASP A 104 -14.47 -2.55 5.46
N ASP A 105 -13.16 -2.49 5.15
CA ASP A 105 -12.45 -3.46 4.30
C ASP A 105 -12.40 -4.86 4.93
N LEU A 106 -12.19 -4.94 6.25
CA LEU A 106 -12.15 -6.21 6.97
C LEU A 106 -13.55 -6.76 7.22
N GLY A 107 -14.56 -5.92 7.44
CA GLY A 107 -15.96 -6.28 7.68
C GLY A 107 -16.14 -7.59 8.48
N PRO A 108 -16.62 -8.68 7.85
CA PRO A 108 -16.84 -9.98 8.52
C PRO A 108 -15.56 -10.76 8.85
N ASP A 109 -14.43 -10.42 8.24
CA ASP A 109 -13.13 -11.06 8.45
C ASP A 109 -12.31 -10.42 9.58
N LEU A 110 -12.82 -9.37 10.21
CA LEU A 110 -12.21 -8.72 11.38
C LEU A 110 -11.78 -9.72 12.48
N PRO A 111 -12.58 -10.73 12.88
CA PRO A 111 -12.15 -11.71 13.87
C PRO A 111 -10.93 -12.54 13.42
N LYS A 112 -10.82 -12.84 12.12
CA LYS A 112 -9.69 -13.60 11.56
C LYS A 112 -8.43 -12.75 11.55
N PHE A 113 -8.56 -11.47 11.19
CA PHE A 113 -7.45 -10.53 11.25
C PHE A 113 -6.94 -10.34 12.69
N LEU A 114 -7.83 -10.18 13.66
CA LEU A 114 -7.45 -10.06 15.08
C LEU A 114 -6.75 -11.32 15.58
N TYR A 115 -7.25 -12.50 15.20
CA TYR A 115 -6.59 -13.77 15.52
C TYR A 115 -5.18 -13.84 14.92
N LEU A 116 -5.02 -13.49 13.64
CA LEU A 116 -3.71 -13.45 12.98
C LEU A 116 -2.75 -12.47 13.67
N TYR A 117 -3.22 -11.26 13.96
CA TYR A 117 -2.42 -10.24 14.64
C TYR A 117 -1.96 -10.73 16.03
N GLN A 118 -2.86 -11.32 16.81
CA GLN A 118 -2.52 -11.89 18.12
C GLN A 118 -1.53 -13.04 18.00
N ALA A 119 -1.71 -13.94 17.03
CA ALA A 119 -0.80 -15.04 16.79
C ALA A 119 0.60 -14.53 16.41
N LEU A 120 0.70 -13.56 15.51
CA LEU A 120 1.98 -12.95 15.12
C LEU A 120 2.64 -12.22 16.30
N LYS A 121 1.85 -11.49 17.09
CA LYS A 121 2.34 -10.78 18.28
C LYS A 121 2.90 -11.72 19.33
N ASN A 122 2.16 -12.78 19.65
CA ASN A 122 2.53 -13.75 20.69
C ASN A 122 3.80 -14.53 20.31
N ASN A 123 4.07 -14.68 19.02
CA ASN A 123 5.28 -15.33 18.51
C ASN A 123 6.44 -14.35 18.25
N GLY A 124 6.27 -13.04 18.53
CA GLY A 124 7.31 -12.03 18.28
C GLY A 124 7.57 -11.74 16.79
N LEU A 125 6.62 -12.06 15.92
CA LEU A 125 6.74 -12.03 14.46
C LEU A 125 6.20 -10.74 13.83
N LEU A 126 5.84 -9.73 14.64
CA LEU A 126 5.38 -8.41 14.18
C LEU A 126 6.51 -7.50 13.68
N THR A 127 7.61 -8.08 13.21
CA THR A 127 8.74 -7.32 12.68
C THR A 127 8.54 -7.11 11.18
N MET A 128 8.78 -5.89 10.69
CA MET A 128 8.63 -5.56 9.27
C MET A 128 9.49 -6.43 8.35
N GLU A 129 10.66 -6.87 8.82
CA GLU A 129 11.50 -7.84 8.10
C GLU A 129 10.80 -9.18 7.93
N PHE A 130 10.24 -9.73 9.01
CA PHE A 130 9.50 -11.00 8.96
C PHE A 130 8.30 -10.94 8.02
N ILE A 131 7.53 -9.85 8.06
CA ILE A 131 6.36 -9.67 7.18
C ILE A 131 6.80 -9.67 5.71
N LYS A 132 7.89 -8.97 5.38
CA LYS A 132 8.44 -8.95 4.02
C LYS A 132 8.96 -10.33 3.59
N ASP A 133 9.69 -10.99 4.46
CA ASP A 133 10.23 -12.33 4.19
C ASP A 133 9.11 -13.34 4.00
N PHE A 134 8.06 -13.26 4.81
CA PHE A 134 6.88 -14.12 4.68
C PHE A 134 6.19 -13.95 3.32
N ILE A 135 6.00 -12.71 2.86
CA ILE A 135 5.40 -12.43 1.54
C ILE A 135 6.29 -12.97 0.42
N ASN A 136 7.61 -12.75 0.50
CA ASN A 136 8.56 -13.23 -0.49
C ASN A 136 8.58 -14.77 -0.57
N GLN A 137 8.56 -15.44 0.60
CA GLN A 137 8.48 -16.89 0.67
C GLN A 137 7.18 -17.42 0.08
N TYR A 138 6.05 -16.78 0.36
CA TYR A 138 4.76 -17.17 -0.20
C TYR A 138 4.75 -17.10 -1.73
N ASN A 139 5.30 -16.03 -2.31
CA ASN A 139 5.41 -15.87 -3.76
C ASN A 139 6.31 -16.95 -4.37
N THR A 140 7.47 -17.19 -3.76
CA THR A 140 8.41 -18.23 -4.21
C THR A 140 7.78 -19.62 -4.19
N VAL A 141 7.05 -19.96 -3.13
CA VAL A 141 6.34 -21.25 -3.03
C VAL A 141 5.26 -21.38 -4.10
N THR A 142 4.58 -20.28 -4.43
CA THR A 142 3.55 -20.27 -5.46
C THR A 142 4.15 -20.49 -6.85
N GLU A 143 5.27 -19.84 -7.15
CA GLU A 143 6.02 -20.04 -8.41
C GLU A 143 6.52 -21.49 -8.54
N LEU A 144 7.13 -22.03 -7.48
CA LEU A 144 7.60 -23.41 -7.44
C LEU A 144 6.46 -24.42 -7.64
N ARG A 145 5.26 -24.16 -7.12
CA ARG A 145 4.09 -25.01 -7.36
C ARG A 145 3.71 -25.04 -8.84
N VAL A 146 3.80 -23.91 -9.53
CA VAL A 146 3.52 -23.84 -10.97
C VAL A 146 4.56 -24.62 -11.76
N GLU A 147 5.85 -24.47 -11.44
CA GLU A 147 6.92 -25.23 -12.09
C GLU A 147 6.76 -26.74 -11.89
N VAL A 148 6.45 -27.19 -10.67
CA VAL A 148 6.24 -28.62 -10.39
C VAL A 148 5.08 -29.18 -11.22
N CYS A 149 3.98 -28.43 -11.37
CA CYS A 149 2.88 -28.84 -12.24
C CYS A 149 3.33 -28.96 -13.71
N GLN A 150 4.06 -27.98 -14.22
CA GLN A 150 4.56 -28.00 -15.60
C GLN A 150 5.52 -29.17 -15.85
N LEU A 151 6.43 -29.43 -14.92
CA LEU A 151 7.36 -30.55 -15.01
C LEU A 151 6.64 -31.89 -14.99
N ASN A 152 5.61 -32.04 -14.14
CA ASN A 152 4.80 -33.26 -14.12
C ASN A 152 4.05 -33.47 -15.44
N ASP A 153 3.46 -32.43 -16.02
CA ASP A 153 2.81 -32.52 -17.33
C ASP A 153 3.80 -32.93 -18.44
N PHE A 154 5.02 -32.41 -18.39
CA PHE A 154 6.09 -32.82 -19.30
C PHE A 154 6.51 -34.28 -19.11
N LEU A 155 6.63 -34.75 -17.86
CA LEU A 155 6.96 -36.14 -17.56
C LEU A 155 5.90 -37.09 -18.09
N VAL A 156 4.61 -36.78 -17.92
CA VAL A 156 3.51 -37.59 -18.46
C VAL A 156 3.62 -37.70 -19.99
N LYS A 157 3.81 -36.59 -20.69
CA LYS A 157 3.97 -36.58 -22.16
C LYS A 157 5.17 -37.41 -22.63
N LEU A 158 6.30 -37.33 -21.91
CA LEU A 158 7.49 -38.12 -22.23
C LEU A 158 7.27 -39.62 -21.98
N GLN A 159 6.51 -39.96 -20.94
CA GLN A 159 6.19 -41.34 -20.60
C GLN A 159 5.24 -41.97 -21.62
N ASP A 160 4.23 -41.22 -22.09
CA ASP A 160 3.35 -41.65 -23.19
C ASP A 160 4.15 -41.90 -24.46
N LYS A 161 5.02 -40.95 -24.85
CA LYS A 161 5.88 -41.08 -26.02
C LYS A 161 6.83 -42.28 -25.92
N LYS A 162 7.38 -42.54 -24.74
CA LYS A 162 8.21 -43.72 -24.50
C LYS A 162 7.42 -45.00 -24.73
N LEU A 163 6.20 -45.07 -24.20
CA LEU A 163 5.35 -46.26 -24.29
C LEU A 163 4.92 -46.54 -25.75
N ASP A 164 4.63 -45.49 -26.52
CA ASP A 164 4.35 -45.62 -27.95
C ASP A 164 5.58 -46.14 -28.72
N LEU A 165 6.77 -45.61 -28.43
CA LEU A 165 8.01 -46.11 -29.04
C LEU A 165 8.31 -47.56 -28.67
N GLU A 166 8.07 -47.96 -27.42
CA GLU A 166 8.21 -49.36 -26.97
C GLU A 166 7.27 -50.29 -27.75
N ARG A 167 6.02 -49.89 -27.98
CA ARG A 167 5.06 -50.63 -28.82
C ARG A 167 5.54 -50.77 -30.26
N VAL A 168 6.07 -49.71 -30.86
CA VAL A 168 6.64 -49.74 -32.22
C VAL A 168 7.83 -50.69 -32.30
N ILE A 169 8.75 -50.61 -31.34
CA ILE A 169 9.92 -51.52 -31.27
C ILE A 169 9.46 -52.97 -31.14
N GLU A 170 8.46 -53.25 -30.30
CA GLU A 170 7.89 -54.59 -30.12
C GLU A 170 7.27 -55.11 -31.41
N TYR A 171 6.43 -54.30 -32.08
CA TYR A 171 5.82 -54.63 -33.36
C TYR A 171 6.89 -54.96 -34.42
N ASP A 172 7.88 -54.10 -34.59
CA ASP A 172 8.96 -54.31 -35.55
C ASP A 172 9.81 -55.54 -35.22
N SER A 173 9.96 -55.85 -33.92
CA SER A 173 10.71 -57.04 -33.47
C SER A 173 9.99 -58.34 -33.84
N LYS A 174 8.66 -58.33 -33.83
CA LYS A 174 7.80 -59.44 -34.23
C LYS A 174 7.71 -59.57 -35.75
N LYS A 175 7.58 -58.44 -36.46
CA LYS A 175 7.45 -58.39 -37.93
C LYS A 175 8.73 -58.72 -38.67
N TYR A 176 9.89 -58.31 -38.14
CA TYR A 176 11.20 -58.51 -38.79
C TYR A 176 12.21 -59.19 -37.86
N PRO A 177 12.02 -60.48 -37.51
CA PRO A 177 12.85 -61.18 -36.53
C PRO A 177 14.30 -61.41 -36.98
N HIS A 178 14.56 -61.34 -38.29
CA HIS A 178 15.89 -61.52 -38.89
C HIS A 178 16.79 -60.28 -38.77
N LEU A 179 16.25 -59.09 -38.51
CA LEU A 179 17.00 -57.83 -38.41
C LEU A 179 17.61 -57.57 -37.01
N ARG A 180 17.80 -58.61 -36.19
CA ARG A 180 18.24 -58.49 -34.78
C ARG A 180 19.67 -57.96 -34.57
N ARG A 181 20.50 -57.85 -35.62
CA ARG A 181 21.83 -57.25 -35.52
C ARG A 181 21.73 -55.73 -35.64
N THR A 182 22.05 -55.06 -34.54
CA THR A 182 21.91 -53.62 -34.25
C THR A 182 22.50 -52.67 -35.32
N GLY A 183 23.38 -53.14 -36.22
CA GLY A 183 23.96 -52.34 -37.31
C GLY A 183 23.25 -52.41 -38.67
N GLU A 184 22.37 -53.38 -38.91
CA GLU A 184 21.61 -53.52 -40.18
C GLU A 184 20.23 -52.85 -40.08
N ARG A 185 19.61 -52.94 -38.90
CA ARG A 185 18.30 -52.35 -38.60
C ARG A 185 18.29 -50.82 -38.70
N ARG A 186 19.36 -50.17 -38.25
CA ARG A 186 19.50 -48.70 -38.30
C ARG A 186 19.62 -48.18 -39.74
N ARG A 187 20.31 -48.94 -40.62
CA ARG A 187 20.50 -48.58 -42.04
C ARG A 187 19.23 -48.80 -42.87
N TYR A 188 18.47 -49.86 -42.60
CA TYR A 188 17.20 -50.14 -43.28
C TYR A 188 16.10 -49.12 -42.97
N LEU A 189 16.00 -48.67 -41.72
CA LEU A 189 14.97 -47.71 -41.30
C LEU A 189 15.26 -46.29 -41.82
N THR A 190 16.51 -45.84 -41.81
CA THR A 190 16.88 -44.53 -42.40
C THR A 190 16.71 -44.50 -43.92
N SER A 191 16.95 -45.61 -44.62
CA SER A 191 16.81 -45.65 -46.08
C SER A 191 15.35 -45.74 -46.57
N HIS A 192 14.41 -46.15 -45.70
CA HIS A 192 12.99 -46.26 -46.06
C HIS A 192 12.17 -45.06 -45.54
N SER A 193 12.61 -44.36 -44.50
CA SER A 193 11.95 -43.14 -44.03
C SER A 193 12.14 -41.94 -44.96
N GLU A 194 13.18 -41.94 -45.80
CA GLU A 194 13.39 -40.89 -46.82
C GLU A 194 12.49 -41.07 -48.05
N THR A 195 11.90 -42.26 -48.25
CA THR A 195 11.02 -42.55 -49.41
C THR A 195 9.53 -42.46 -49.13
N GLU A 196 9.10 -42.36 -47.87
CA GLU A 196 7.67 -42.33 -47.50
C GLU A 196 7.17 -40.94 -47.05
N PHE A 197 8.01 -39.90 -47.09
CA PHE A 197 7.60 -38.51 -46.77
C PHE A 197 7.39 -37.59 -47.98
N ASP A 198 7.46 -38.13 -49.20
CA ASP A 198 6.94 -37.49 -50.42
C ASP A 198 5.77 -38.34 -50.91
N VAL A 199 4.56 -38.11 -50.39
CA VAL A 199 3.24 -38.28 -51.04
C VAL A 199 2.15 -38.04 -49.97
N TYR A 200 1.55 -36.84 -50.07
CA TYR A 200 0.31 -36.30 -49.47
C TYR A 200 0.21 -36.06 -47.95
#